data_AF-A0AA43RSG5-F1
#
_entry.id   AF-A0AA43RSG5-F1
#
_cell.length_a   1.000
_cell.length_b   1.000
_cell.length_c   1.000
_cell.angle_alpha   90.00
_cell.angle_beta   90.00
_cell.angle_gamma   90.00
#
_symmetry.space_group_name_H-M   'P 1'
#
loop_
_entity.id
_entity.type
_entity.pdbx_description
1 polymer ?
#
loop_
_entity_poly.entity_id
_entity_poly.type
_entity_poly.pdbx_seq_one_letter_code
_entity_poly.pdbx_strand_id
1 'polypeptide(L)'
;MHNRKIFLLIVILLLGKATALAQWKSSVDPRVELTSIVFRYAGCHEYVNNQFKAYVEDADKHFKPFEFHPAVNYVREIYRENLVGYGAVADAAYHLKITKKGIGIDPDKISRSDLDSRWTKDSFEKFVKLLNDFYRDTNFQKFYDSHKEIYAAVEGRMDEFLNTIDTTWVENIFGVKFNRPDVYLGMLNGYHNYSSTDNAAGQFLVIGCVPEHDGLPDFTNYPISSTVIHELLHGFTTSLIDKNWDRMEVYANTIYEHGNIKKVMARNAYQGAKVMMYEWMNNLMTYFYFFDNYTPEERRVYAHLVTNYHTRGFIWMKRSINFMNNFYVNRELYPHLKDFMPQLTEFLRYTAENMNLVQFEYDNRTPYVVNVFPVQGSTIPCDMNLTQIRISFSEPMNVHSRGLHPIEDYAGNKDERYTLPTIDTNLDFANRSYWEDNCTFVIKIEPNSLEPNSQYGISLSRNFFQSKEFYPIKESYNIIFKTSEK
;
A
#
# COMPACT_ATOMS: atom_id res chain seq x y z
N MET A 1 35.19 -9.83 -56.32
CA MET A 1 34.58 -10.58 -55.18
C MET A 1 35.06 -10.14 -53.79
N HIS A 2 35.92 -9.13 -53.64
CA HIS A 2 36.47 -8.74 -52.33
C HIS A 2 35.58 -7.76 -51.52
N ASN A 3 34.75 -6.95 -52.19
CA ASN A 3 33.96 -5.89 -51.53
C ASN A 3 32.63 -6.37 -50.90
N ARG A 4 32.11 -7.55 -51.29
CA ARG A 4 30.85 -8.09 -50.70
C ARG A 4 31.06 -8.72 -49.32
N LYS A 5 32.27 -9.23 -49.02
CA LYS A 5 32.59 -9.83 -47.70
C LYS A 5 32.86 -8.78 -46.62
N ILE A 6 33.43 -7.64 -46.99
CA ILE A 6 33.70 -6.52 -46.07
C ILE A 6 32.39 -5.83 -45.65
N PHE A 7 31.43 -5.68 -46.58
CA PHE A 7 30.14 -5.08 -46.26
C PHE A 7 29.28 -5.95 -45.33
N LEU A 8 29.35 -7.29 -45.46
CA LEU A 8 28.67 -8.21 -44.54
C LEU A 8 29.27 -8.18 -43.12
N LEU A 9 30.59 -8.02 -42.99
CA LEU A 9 31.25 -7.92 -41.68
C LEU A 9 30.92 -6.61 -40.96
N ILE A 10 30.75 -5.50 -41.68
CA ILE A 10 30.41 -4.19 -41.10
C ILE A 10 28.93 -4.17 -40.64
N VAL A 11 28.02 -4.85 -41.33
CA VAL A 11 26.61 -4.97 -40.90
C VAL A 11 26.47 -5.88 -39.66
N ILE A 12 27.27 -6.95 -39.54
CA ILE A 12 27.29 -7.80 -38.34
C ILE A 12 27.92 -7.08 -37.14
N LEU A 13 28.94 -6.23 -37.36
CA LEU A 13 29.53 -5.40 -36.29
C LEU A 13 28.65 -4.22 -35.87
N LEU A 14 27.78 -3.71 -36.74
CA LEU A 14 26.79 -2.68 -36.41
C LEU A 14 25.50 -3.26 -35.78
N LEU A 15 25.21 -4.54 -35.98
CA LEU A 15 24.14 -5.26 -35.26
C LEU A 15 24.57 -5.78 -33.88
N GLY A 16 25.87 -5.70 -33.54
CA GLY A 16 26.45 -6.20 -32.29
C GLY A 16 26.37 -5.25 -31.08
N LYS A 17 25.58 -4.18 -31.14
CA LYS A 17 25.31 -3.29 -29.98
C LYS A 17 23.83 -2.95 -29.79
N ALA A 18 22.93 -3.83 -30.21
CA ALA A 18 21.72 -3.99 -29.44
C ALA A 18 22.14 -4.73 -28.17
N THR A 19 22.59 -4.01 -27.13
CA THR A 19 22.44 -4.52 -25.78
C THR A 19 20.94 -4.68 -25.62
N ALA A 20 20.42 -5.88 -25.89
CA ALA A 20 19.17 -6.31 -25.31
C ALA A 20 19.43 -6.14 -23.81
N LEU A 21 18.96 -5.03 -23.24
CA LEU A 21 18.92 -4.87 -21.80
C LEU A 21 18.18 -6.12 -21.35
N ALA A 22 18.85 -6.98 -20.58
CA ALA A 22 18.21 -8.18 -20.04
C ALA A 22 16.88 -7.71 -19.45
N GLN A 23 15.78 -8.37 -19.75
CA GLN A 23 14.49 -7.98 -19.18
C GLN A 23 14.58 -8.11 -17.66
N TRP A 24 13.99 -7.19 -16.89
CA TRP A 24 13.88 -7.41 -15.45
C TRP A 24 12.88 -8.55 -15.23
N LYS A 25 13.35 -9.61 -14.57
CA LYS A 25 12.62 -10.86 -14.35
C LYS A 25 12.28 -11.05 -12.88
N SER A 26 11.09 -11.55 -12.65
CA SER A 26 10.58 -12.08 -11.39
C SER A 26 10.59 -13.61 -11.41
N SER A 27 10.40 -14.22 -10.24
CA SER A 27 10.18 -15.66 -10.13
C SER A 27 9.29 -16.02 -8.95
N VAL A 28 8.53 -17.10 -9.05
CA VAL A 28 8.09 -17.84 -7.86
C VAL A 28 9.31 -18.62 -7.41
N ASP A 29 9.92 -18.27 -6.27
CA ASP A 29 11.10 -18.98 -5.77
C ASP A 29 10.67 -20.12 -4.83
N PRO A 30 11.16 -21.36 -5.01
CA PRO A 30 10.73 -22.49 -4.20
C PRO A 30 11.07 -22.35 -2.71
N ARG A 31 12.05 -21.52 -2.33
CA ARG A 31 12.37 -21.20 -0.92
C ARG A 31 11.32 -20.28 -0.31
N VAL A 32 10.93 -19.25 -1.07
CA VAL A 32 9.89 -18.29 -0.67
C VAL A 32 8.54 -18.99 -0.60
N GLU A 33 8.21 -19.81 -1.59
CA GLU A 33 6.94 -20.53 -1.63
C GLU A 33 6.82 -21.53 -0.48
N LEU A 34 7.87 -22.33 -0.23
CA LEU A 34 7.86 -23.30 0.86
C LEU A 34 7.71 -22.63 2.23
N THR A 35 8.48 -21.58 2.49
CA THR A 35 8.42 -20.87 3.77
C THR A 35 7.05 -20.21 3.96
N SER A 36 6.51 -19.57 2.93
CA SER A 36 5.16 -18.98 2.95
C SER A 36 4.08 -20.04 3.24
N ILE A 37 4.17 -21.23 2.63
CA ILE A 37 3.25 -22.36 2.89
C ILE A 37 3.30 -22.81 4.35
N VAL A 38 4.49 -23.02 4.93
CA VAL A 38 4.58 -23.46 6.34
C VAL A 38 3.98 -22.41 7.28
N PHE A 39 4.23 -21.12 7.03
CA PHE A 39 3.68 -20.02 7.83
C PHE A 39 2.17 -19.86 7.67
N ARG A 40 1.64 -20.06 6.45
CA ARG A 40 0.20 -20.13 6.19
C ARG A 40 -0.47 -21.20 7.05
N TYR A 41 0.03 -22.44 7.01
CA TYR A 41 -0.58 -23.55 7.77
C TYR A 41 -0.32 -23.45 9.28
N ALA A 42 0.68 -22.67 9.70
CA ALA A 42 0.83 -22.27 11.10
C ALA A 42 -0.25 -21.29 11.57
N GLY A 43 -0.94 -20.61 10.65
CA GLY A 43 -1.98 -19.62 10.94
C GLY A 43 -1.42 -18.21 11.15
N CYS A 44 -0.22 -17.91 10.64
CA CYS A 44 0.34 -16.56 10.64
C CYS A 44 -0.46 -15.70 9.66
N HIS A 45 -1.25 -14.75 10.17
CA HIS A 45 -2.29 -14.07 9.40
C HIS A 45 -1.76 -13.36 8.15
N GLU A 46 -0.52 -12.88 8.19
CA GLU A 46 0.15 -12.17 7.11
C GLU A 46 0.59 -13.10 5.96
N TYR A 47 0.51 -14.41 6.16
CA TYR A 47 0.74 -15.45 5.13
C TYR A 47 -0.56 -16.19 4.76
N VAL A 48 -1.71 -15.74 5.26
CA VAL A 48 -3.03 -16.36 4.99
C VAL A 48 -3.85 -15.46 4.08
N ASN A 49 -3.74 -15.66 2.78
CA ASN A 49 -4.65 -15.08 1.79
C ASN A 49 -5.46 -16.17 1.07
N ASN A 50 -6.78 -15.97 0.94
CA ASN A 50 -7.70 -16.93 0.30
C ASN A 50 -8.30 -16.41 -1.01
N GLN A 51 -7.77 -15.31 -1.57
CA GLN A 51 -8.31 -14.67 -2.77
C GLN A 51 -7.91 -15.46 -4.02
N PHE A 52 -6.71 -16.06 -4.05
CA PHE A 52 -6.24 -16.93 -5.14
C PHE A 52 -6.86 -18.34 -5.07
N LYS A 53 -8.19 -18.41 -5.20
CA LYS A 53 -9.01 -19.59 -4.90
C LYS A 53 -8.47 -20.90 -5.49
N ALA A 54 -8.20 -20.94 -6.79
CA ALA A 54 -7.73 -22.17 -7.45
C ALA A 54 -6.41 -22.67 -6.85
N TYR A 55 -5.43 -21.78 -6.67
CA TYR A 55 -4.14 -22.12 -6.09
C TYR A 55 -4.25 -22.50 -4.60
N VAL A 56 -5.12 -21.80 -3.86
CA VAL A 56 -5.42 -22.09 -2.45
C VAL A 56 -6.06 -23.47 -2.29
N GLU A 57 -6.98 -23.86 -3.17
CA GLU A 57 -7.61 -25.18 -3.15
C GLU A 57 -6.60 -26.31 -3.37
N ASP A 58 -5.68 -26.14 -4.32
CA ASP A 58 -4.61 -27.10 -4.58
C ASP A 58 -3.62 -27.18 -3.41
N ALA A 59 -3.24 -26.04 -2.83
CA ALA A 59 -2.42 -25.98 -1.63
C ALA A 59 -3.10 -26.68 -0.45
N ASP A 60 -4.37 -26.39 -0.17
CA ASP A 60 -5.11 -26.99 0.95
C ASP A 60 -5.27 -28.50 0.77
N LYS A 61 -5.57 -28.96 -0.44
CA LYS A 61 -5.63 -30.39 -0.73
C LYS A 61 -4.30 -31.09 -0.45
N HIS A 62 -3.19 -30.43 -0.70
CA HIS A 62 -1.85 -31.01 -0.59
C HIS A 62 -1.25 -30.92 0.81
N PHE A 63 -1.32 -29.75 1.46
CA PHE A 63 -0.58 -29.43 2.69
C PHE A 63 -1.43 -29.45 3.96
N LYS A 64 -2.76 -29.29 3.88
CA LYS A 64 -3.63 -29.34 5.08
C LYS A 64 -3.51 -30.65 5.89
N PRO A 65 -3.30 -31.84 5.28
CA PRO A 65 -3.02 -33.06 6.05
C PRO A 65 -1.78 -32.97 6.96
N PHE A 66 -0.89 -32.00 6.71
CA PHE A 66 0.34 -31.75 7.45
C PHE A 66 0.23 -30.54 8.40
N GLU A 67 -0.98 -30.05 8.72
CA GLU A 67 -1.18 -28.88 9.58
C GLU A 67 -0.64 -29.04 11.02
N PHE A 68 -0.34 -30.28 11.45
CA PHE A 68 0.31 -30.59 12.73
C PHE A 68 1.73 -31.13 12.57
N HIS A 69 2.34 -30.98 11.39
CA HIS A 69 3.72 -31.37 11.16
C HIS A 69 4.67 -30.61 12.11
N PRO A 70 5.76 -31.23 12.61
CA PRO A 70 6.71 -30.58 13.53
C PRO A 70 7.18 -29.19 13.08
N ALA A 71 7.42 -28.99 11.78
CA ALA A 71 7.77 -27.67 11.22
C ALA A 71 6.67 -26.62 11.44
N VAL A 72 5.40 -26.97 11.18
CA VAL A 72 4.27 -26.06 11.32
C VAL A 72 4.03 -25.73 12.80
N ASN A 73 4.10 -26.73 13.67
CA ASN A 73 4.02 -26.51 15.12
C ASN A 73 5.17 -25.63 15.63
N TYR A 74 6.37 -25.82 15.10
CA TYR A 74 7.50 -24.99 15.48
C TYR A 74 7.36 -23.55 15.00
N VAL A 75 6.79 -23.31 13.82
CA VAL A 75 6.43 -21.94 13.39
C VAL A 75 5.44 -21.30 14.37
N ARG A 76 4.43 -22.03 14.86
CA ARG A 76 3.50 -21.50 15.88
C ARG A 76 4.20 -21.11 17.18
N GLU A 77 5.23 -21.84 17.58
CA GLU A 77 6.08 -21.56 18.75
C GLU A 77 6.86 -20.26 18.54
N ILE A 78 7.70 -20.18 17.51
CA ILE A 78 8.57 -19.01 17.26
C ILE A 78 7.78 -17.74 16.87
N TYR A 79 6.59 -17.89 16.27
CA TYR A 79 5.70 -16.75 16.00
C TYR A 79 5.21 -16.12 17.30
N ARG A 80 4.93 -16.92 18.34
CA ARG A 80 4.47 -16.44 19.65
C ARG A 80 5.61 -15.96 20.53
N GLU A 81 6.72 -16.70 20.57
CA GLU A 81 7.81 -16.46 21.52
C GLU A 81 8.81 -15.41 21.02
N ASN A 82 9.09 -15.39 19.72
CA ASN A 82 10.13 -14.55 19.11
C ASN A 82 9.56 -13.52 18.13
N LEU A 83 8.24 -13.51 17.92
CA LEU A 83 7.57 -12.66 16.92
C LEU A 83 8.11 -12.84 15.49
N VAL A 84 8.61 -14.04 15.19
CA VAL A 84 9.08 -14.40 13.86
C VAL A 84 7.88 -14.49 12.93
N GLY A 85 7.73 -13.48 12.08
CA GLY A 85 6.64 -13.28 11.13
C GLY A 85 6.97 -12.09 10.22
N TYR A 86 6.06 -11.71 9.33
CA TYR A 86 6.29 -10.64 8.35
C TYR A 86 7.63 -10.82 7.61
N GLY A 87 8.40 -9.74 7.40
CA GLY A 87 9.66 -9.76 6.66
C GLY A 87 10.73 -10.72 7.17
N ALA A 88 10.69 -11.15 8.44
CA ALA A 88 11.65 -12.12 8.98
C ALA A 88 11.57 -13.48 8.26
N VAL A 89 10.43 -13.83 7.67
CA VAL A 89 10.27 -15.09 6.94
C VAL A 89 10.86 -14.96 5.53
N ALA A 90 10.62 -13.82 4.85
CA ALA A 90 11.24 -13.52 3.57
C ALA A 90 12.77 -13.50 3.69
N ASP A 91 13.28 -12.91 4.77
CA ASP A 91 14.68 -12.91 5.13
C ASP A 91 15.23 -14.33 5.36
N ALA A 92 14.53 -15.13 6.17
CA ALA A 92 14.87 -16.54 6.36
C ALA A 92 14.94 -17.33 5.04
N ALA A 93 13.99 -17.13 4.12
CA ALA A 93 13.94 -17.82 2.83
C ALA A 93 15.16 -17.51 1.95
N TYR A 94 15.66 -16.29 2.00
CA TYR A 94 16.83 -15.86 1.25
C TYR A 94 18.11 -16.61 1.66
N HIS A 95 18.25 -16.95 2.94
CA HIS A 95 19.36 -17.73 3.50
C HIS A 95 19.25 -19.25 3.27
N LEU A 96 18.23 -19.73 2.54
CA LEU A 96 18.06 -21.14 2.23
C LEU A 96 18.68 -21.51 0.88
N LYS A 97 19.05 -22.78 0.75
CA LYS A 97 19.46 -23.44 -0.49
C LYS A 97 18.68 -24.73 -0.68
N ILE A 98 18.06 -24.87 -1.85
CA ILE A 98 17.41 -26.11 -2.27
C ILE A 98 18.35 -26.89 -3.17
N THR A 99 18.54 -28.16 -2.85
CA THR A 99 19.37 -29.08 -3.63
C THR A 99 18.58 -30.36 -3.91
N LYS A 100 19.13 -31.24 -4.76
CA LYS A 100 18.54 -32.58 -4.97
C LYS A 100 18.43 -33.41 -3.68
N LYS A 101 19.18 -33.06 -2.62
CA LYS A 101 19.18 -33.77 -1.33
C LYS A 101 18.17 -33.20 -0.33
N GLY A 102 17.46 -32.14 -0.70
CA GLY A 102 16.57 -31.39 0.19
C GLY A 102 17.05 -29.97 0.43
N ILE A 103 16.66 -29.41 1.56
CA ILE A 103 16.83 -28.01 1.93
C ILE A 103 17.84 -27.88 3.05
N GLY A 104 18.65 -26.85 2.95
CA GLY A 104 19.57 -26.46 4.00
C GLY A 104 19.81 -24.96 4.00
N ILE A 105 20.67 -24.56 4.92
CA ILE A 105 21.24 -23.22 4.97
C ILE A 105 22.19 -23.05 3.77
N ASP A 106 22.13 -21.90 3.10
CA ASP A 106 23.10 -21.54 2.07
C ASP A 106 24.41 -21.03 2.72
N PRO A 107 25.52 -21.78 2.64
CA PRO A 107 26.78 -21.36 3.26
C PRO A 107 27.34 -20.06 2.64
N ASP A 108 26.96 -19.75 1.41
CA ASP A 108 27.43 -18.57 0.68
C ASP A 108 26.69 -17.29 1.07
N LYS A 109 25.58 -17.42 1.82
CA LYS A 109 24.69 -16.31 2.19
C LYS A 109 24.54 -16.13 3.69
N ILE A 110 25.35 -16.77 4.53
CA ILE A 110 25.32 -16.54 5.98
C ILE A 110 26.47 -15.63 6.40
N SER A 111 26.12 -14.39 6.75
CA SER A 111 26.72 -13.68 7.88
C SER A 111 25.64 -13.46 8.94
N ARG A 112 25.99 -13.65 10.23
CA ARG A 112 25.06 -13.52 11.36
C ARG A 112 24.52 -12.08 11.52
N SER A 113 25.22 -11.09 10.98
CA SER A 113 24.75 -9.70 10.91
C SER A 113 23.57 -9.49 9.98
N ASP A 114 23.30 -10.44 9.10
CA ASP A 114 22.43 -10.23 7.94
C ASP A 114 21.04 -10.85 8.15
N LEU A 115 20.89 -11.75 9.12
CA LEU A 115 19.60 -12.35 9.47
C LEU A 115 18.79 -11.42 10.38
N ASP A 116 17.49 -11.33 10.16
CA ASP A 116 16.57 -10.56 10.99
C ASP A 116 16.72 -10.92 12.49
N SER A 117 16.83 -9.89 13.33
CA SER A 117 17.07 -10.00 14.78
C SER A 117 16.07 -10.87 15.54
N ARG A 118 14.89 -11.15 14.99
CA ARG A 118 13.89 -12.06 15.56
C ARG A 118 14.32 -13.52 15.48
N TRP A 119 15.25 -13.86 14.61
CA TRP A 119 15.87 -15.18 14.55
C TRP A 119 17.09 -15.27 15.46
N THR A 120 17.10 -16.27 16.33
CA THR A 120 18.34 -16.72 16.98
C THR A 120 19.00 -17.77 16.12
N LYS A 121 20.30 -18.02 16.33
CA LYS A 121 21.02 -19.08 15.62
C LYS A 121 20.33 -20.43 15.80
N ASP A 122 20.05 -20.79 17.06
CA ASP A 122 19.46 -22.08 17.41
C ASP A 122 18.03 -22.21 16.86
N SER A 123 17.25 -21.13 16.91
CA SER A 123 15.88 -21.16 16.37
C SER A 123 15.85 -21.27 14.84
N PHE A 124 16.76 -20.58 14.15
CA PHE A 124 16.88 -20.68 12.71
C PHE A 124 17.39 -22.06 12.28
N GLU A 125 18.45 -22.59 12.90
CA GLU A 125 18.97 -23.93 12.58
C GLU A 125 17.92 -25.03 12.85
N LYS A 126 17.18 -24.93 13.96
CA LYS A 126 16.06 -25.85 14.26
C LYS A 126 14.95 -25.72 13.21
N PHE A 127 14.60 -24.49 12.81
CA PHE A 127 13.60 -24.25 11.76
C PHE A 127 14.02 -24.90 10.44
N VAL A 128 15.25 -24.67 9.96
CA VAL A 128 15.72 -25.23 8.68
C VAL A 128 15.71 -26.76 8.70
N LYS A 129 16.10 -27.39 9.81
CA LYS A 129 16.04 -28.85 9.96
C LYS A 129 14.60 -29.37 9.79
N LEU A 130 13.65 -28.76 10.51
CA LEU A 130 12.24 -29.17 10.45
C LEU A 130 11.60 -28.83 9.10
N LEU A 131 12.01 -27.72 8.47
CA LEU A 131 11.58 -27.32 7.14
C LEU A 131 12.02 -28.34 6.08
N ASN A 132 13.24 -28.86 6.20
CA ASN A 132 13.72 -29.93 5.32
C ASN A 132 12.94 -31.24 5.51
N ASP A 133 12.52 -31.56 6.74
CA ASP A 133 11.61 -32.69 6.99
C ASP A 133 10.26 -32.47 6.31
N PHE A 134 9.65 -31.28 6.49
CA PHE A 134 8.39 -30.92 5.85
C PHE A 134 8.47 -30.99 4.31
N TYR A 135 9.56 -30.46 3.72
CA TYR A 135 9.80 -30.51 2.27
C TYR A 135 9.76 -31.94 1.72
N ARG A 136 10.38 -32.90 2.43
CA ARG A 136 10.41 -34.32 2.01
C ARG A 136 9.06 -34.99 2.25
N ASP A 137 8.50 -34.84 3.45
CA ASP A 137 7.31 -35.56 3.89
C ASP A 137 6.06 -35.12 3.13
N THR A 138 6.01 -33.86 2.72
CA THR A 138 4.94 -33.31 1.88
C THR A 138 5.18 -33.53 0.39
N ASN A 139 6.36 -34.01 -0.02
CA ASN A 139 6.76 -34.06 -1.44
C ASN A 139 6.59 -32.68 -2.13
N PHE A 140 7.04 -31.62 -1.46
CA PHE A 140 6.86 -30.23 -1.91
C PHE A 140 7.35 -30.02 -3.34
N GLN A 141 8.48 -30.63 -3.73
CA GLN A 141 9.02 -30.47 -5.09
C GLN A 141 8.01 -30.90 -6.16
N LYS A 142 7.24 -31.98 -5.92
CA LYS A 142 6.19 -32.43 -6.84
C LYS A 142 5.06 -31.42 -6.94
N PHE A 143 4.62 -30.86 -5.82
CA PHE A 143 3.63 -29.77 -5.80
C PHE A 143 4.15 -28.56 -6.56
N TYR A 144 5.38 -28.12 -6.28
CA TYR A 144 5.97 -26.98 -6.96
C TYR A 144 6.08 -27.20 -8.47
N ASP A 145 6.55 -28.37 -8.90
CA ASP A 145 6.70 -28.69 -10.31
C ASP A 145 5.36 -28.77 -11.06
N SER A 146 4.27 -29.19 -10.40
CA SER A 146 2.94 -29.26 -11.03
C SER A 146 2.30 -27.89 -11.28
N HIS A 147 2.83 -26.81 -10.69
CA HIS A 147 2.28 -25.46 -10.81
C HIS A 147 3.16 -24.52 -11.66
N LYS A 148 4.19 -25.04 -12.34
CA LYS A 148 5.08 -24.23 -13.18
C LYS A 148 4.36 -23.41 -14.25
N GLU A 149 3.26 -23.91 -14.80
CA GLU A 149 2.48 -23.18 -15.81
C GLU A 149 1.81 -21.93 -15.22
N ILE A 150 1.19 -22.03 -14.04
CA ILE A 150 0.61 -20.87 -13.38
C ILE A 150 1.69 -19.90 -12.90
N TYR A 151 2.82 -20.40 -12.39
CA TYR A 151 3.95 -19.55 -12.00
C TYR A 151 4.45 -18.73 -13.17
N ALA A 152 4.72 -19.36 -14.33
CA ALA A 152 5.18 -18.65 -15.51
C ALA A 152 4.18 -17.57 -15.99
N ALA A 153 2.87 -17.82 -15.84
CA ALA A 153 1.85 -16.84 -16.18
C ALA A 153 1.86 -15.61 -15.23
N VAL A 154 2.00 -15.84 -13.93
CA VAL A 154 2.07 -14.74 -12.94
C VAL A 154 3.40 -13.97 -13.05
N GLU A 155 4.51 -14.69 -13.22
CA GLU A 155 5.84 -14.12 -13.48
C GLU A 155 5.81 -13.20 -14.71
N GLY A 156 5.17 -13.65 -15.81
CA GLY A 156 5.02 -12.84 -17.02
C GLY A 156 4.35 -11.48 -16.76
N ARG A 157 3.28 -11.44 -15.95
CA ARG A 157 2.58 -10.19 -15.60
C ARG A 157 3.41 -9.28 -14.72
N MET A 158 4.12 -9.84 -13.74
CA MET A 158 5.03 -9.05 -12.92
C MET A 158 6.17 -8.50 -13.77
N ASP A 159 6.77 -9.32 -14.64
CA ASP A 159 7.83 -8.87 -15.55
C ASP A 159 7.35 -7.70 -16.41
N GLU A 160 6.17 -7.78 -17.01
CA GLU A 160 5.58 -6.68 -17.77
C GLU A 160 5.54 -5.39 -16.95
N PHE A 161 5.04 -5.45 -15.71
CA PHE A 161 5.01 -4.30 -14.80
C PHE A 161 6.41 -3.80 -14.43
N LEU A 162 7.34 -4.67 -14.05
CA LEU A 162 8.72 -4.29 -13.68
C LEU A 162 9.43 -3.52 -14.79
N ASN A 163 9.13 -3.82 -16.06
CA ASN A 163 9.72 -3.11 -17.20
C ASN A 163 9.10 -1.73 -17.48
N THR A 164 8.01 -1.37 -16.78
CA THR A 164 7.44 -0.01 -16.80
C THR A 164 8.07 0.92 -15.76
N ILE A 165 8.88 0.40 -14.83
CA ILE A 165 9.50 1.18 -13.77
C ILE A 165 10.60 2.08 -14.33
N ASP A 166 10.52 3.39 -14.04
CA ASP A 166 11.57 4.34 -14.40
C ASP A 166 12.76 4.23 -13.44
N THR A 167 13.71 3.36 -13.81
CA THR A 167 14.96 3.18 -13.08
C THR A 167 15.87 4.42 -13.17
N THR A 168 15.71 5.24 -14.22
CA THR A 168 16.52 6.46 -14.40
C THR A 168 16.13 7.52 -13.39
N TRP A 169 14.84 7.63 -13.06
CA TRP A 169 14.38 8.45 -11.95
C TRP A 169 15.08 8.05 -10.64
N VAL A 170 15.17 6.75 -10.33
CA VAL A 170 15.83 6.25 -9.12
C VAL A 170 17.31 6.64 -9.12
N GLU A 171 18.04 6.40 -10.20
CA GLU A 171 19.45 6.78 -10.31
C GLU A 171 19.67 8.28 -10.14
N ASN A 172 18.83 9.10 -10.77
CA ASN A 172 18.92 10.55 -10.73
C ASN A 172 18.66 11.11 -9.32
N ILE A 173 17.67 10.57 -8.62
CA ILE A 173 17.28 11.03 -7.29
C ILE A 173 18.30 10.60 -6.24
N PHE A 174 18.73 9.33 -6.27
CA PHE A 174 19.60 8.79 -5.23
C PHE A 174 21.10 8.92 -5.54
N GLY A 175 21.47 9.20 -6.79
CA GLY A 175 22.87 9.36 -7.21
C GLY A 175 23.68 8.07 -7.10
N VAL A 176 23.00 6.93 -7.23
CA VAL A 176 23.58 5.60 -7.21
C VAL A 176 23.05 4.82 -8.41
N LYS A 177 23.88 3.94 -8.97
CA LYS A 177 23.44 3.09 -10.06
C LYS A 177 22.34 2.15 -9.58
N PHE A 178 21.31 1.99 -10.40
CA PHE A 178 20.22 1.07 -10.12
C PHE A 178 20.68 -0.36 -10.41
N ASN A 179 20.68 -1.17 -9.35
CA ASN A 179 20.85 -2.61 -9.47
C ASN A 179 19.48 -3.24 -9.29
N ARG A 180 19.02 -3.97 -10.31
CA ARG A 180 17.72 -4.65 -10.26
C ARG A 180 17.71 -5.65 -9.11
N PRO A 181 16.77 -5.53 -8.15
CA PRO A 181 16.63 -6.54 -7.12
C PRO A 181 16.07 -7.83 -7.69
N ASP A 182 16.34 -8.92 -6.99
CA ASP A 182 15.59 -10.17 -7.18
C ASP A 182 14.14 -9.94 -6.76
N VAL A 183 13.18 -10.32 -7.60
CA VAL A 183 11.74 -10.17 -7.29
C VAL A 183 11.10 -11.53 -7.22
N TYR A 184 10.68 -11.92 -6.02
CA TYR A 184 10.05 -13.19 -5.73
C TYR A 184 8.54 -13.02 -5.51
N LEU A 185 7.75 -13.95 -6.01
CA LEU A 185 6.30 -13.90 -5.94
C LEU A 185 5.75 -14.84 -4.86
N GLY A 186 5.06 -14.28 -3.88
CA GLY A 186 4.39 -15.02 -2.80
C GLY A 186 2.94 -15.31 -3.16
N MET A 187 2.70 -16.50 -3.73
CA MET A 187 1.40 -16.87 -4.31
C MET A 187 0.25 -16.88 -3.29
N LEU A 188 0.56 -17.06 -2.01
CA LEU A 188 -0.40 -17.13 -0.89
C LEU A 188 -0.35 -15.93 0.06
N ASN A 189 0.48 -14.93 -0.23
CA ASN A 189 0.74 -13.80 0.67
C ASN A 189 -0.25 -12.64 0.48
N GLY A 190 -1.02 -12.63 -0.61
CA GLY A 190 -2.03 -11.59 -0.84
C GLY A 190 -1.44 -10.20 -0.97
N TYR A 191 -1.92 -9.26 -0.16
CA TYR A 191 -1.41 -7.88 -0.12
C TYR A 191 -0.15 -7.70 0.75
N HIS A 192 0.40 -8.78 1.31
CA HIS A 192 1.60 -8.71 2.14
C HIS A 192 2.86 -8.82 1.27
N ASN A 193 3.74 -7.83 1.44
CA ASN A 193 4.94 -7.65 0.65
C ASN A 193 6.11 -7.35 1.59
N TYR A 194 7.31 -7.73 1.18
CA TYR A 194 8.50 -7.60 2.02
C TYR A 194 9.72 -7.24 1.18
N SER A 195 10.54 -6.32 1.67
CA SER A 195 11.88 -6.07 1.17
C SER A 195 12.93 -6.49 2.21
N SER A 196 14.04 -7.06 1.75
CA SER A 196 15.25 -7.18 2.55
C SER A 196 16.47 -6.90 1.67
N THR A 197 17.55 -6.47 2.32
CA THR A 197 18.78 -6.01 1.69
C THR A 197 19.96 -6.78 2.25
N ASP A 198 20.67 -7.50 1.39
CA ASP A 198 21.94 -8.13 1.70
C ASP A 198 23.07 -7.21 1.21
N ASN A 199 24.02 -6.90 2.10
CA ASN A 199 25.15 -6.01 1.80
C ASN A 199 26.08 -6.54 0.68
N ALA A 200 26.11 -7.86 0.47
CA ALA A 200 26.94 -8.54 -0.53
C ALA A 200 26.16 -8.90 -1.80
N ALA A 201 24.88 -9.25 -1.70
CA ALA A 201 24.09 -9.75 -2.84
C ALA A 201 23.05 -8.77 -3.41
N GLY A 202 22.80 -7.65 -2.73
CA GLY A 202 21.82 -6.66 -3.15
C GLY A 202 20.45 -6.84 -2.50
N GLN A 203 19.47 -6.13 -3.03
CA GLN A 203 18.10 -6.13 -2.52
C GLN A 203 17.31 -7.29 -3.13
N PHE A 204 16.39 -7.86 -2.36
CA PHE A 204 15.35 -8.74 -2.86
C PHE A 204 13.98 -8.33 -2.33
N LEU A 205 12.96 -8.60 -3.13
CA LEU A 205 11.57 -8.27 -2.85
C LEU A 205 10.76 -9.56 -2.85
N VAL A 206 9.83 -9.70 -1.91
CA VAL A 206 8.77 -10.71 -1.94
C VAL A 206 7.46 -9.97 -2.14
N ILE A 207 6.83 -10.15 -3.30
CA ILE A 207 5.58 -9.50 -3.69
C ILE A 207 4.43 -10.49 -3.59
N GLY A 208 3.43 -10.17 -2.77
CA GLY A 208 2.24 -10.97 -2.63
C GLY A 208 1.34 -10.89 -3.85
N CYS A 209 0.62 -11.98 -4.14
CA CYS A 209 -0.24 -12.11 -5.30
C CYS A 209 -1.73 -12.00 -4.91
N VAL A 210 -2.45 -11.08 -5.57
CA VAL A 210 -3.91 -10.95 -5.44
C VAL A 210 -4.53 -11.06 -6.82
N PRO A 211 -5.38 -12.06 -7.09
CA PRO A 211 -6.00 -12.23 -8.40
C PRO A 211 -7.06 -11.16 -8.68
N GLU A 212 -7.24 -10.87 -9.96
CA GLU A 212 -8.32 -10.04 -10.48
C GLU A 212 -9.44 -10.90 -11.12
N HIS A 213 -10.35 -10.25 -11.87
CA HIS A 213 -11.50 -10.89 -12.51
C HIS A 213 -11.18 -12.10 -13.40
N ASP A 214 -9.99 -12.14 -14.01
CA ASP A 214 -9.56 -13.26 -14.86
C ASP A 214 -8.90 -14.41 -14.07
N GLY A 215 -8.83 -14.30 -12.75
CA GLY A 215 -8.29 -15.31 -11.85
C GLY A 215 -6.77 -15.30 -11.70
N LEU A 216 -6.06 -14.38 -12.36
CA LEU A 216 -4.62 -14.19 -12.22
C LEU A 216 -4.29 -12.84 -11.56
N PRO A 217 -3.14 -12.70 -10.88
CA PRO A 217 -2.74 -11.42 -10.29
C PRO A 217 -2.56 -10.31 -11.31
N ASP A 218 -2.87 -9.07 -10.90
CA ASP A 218 -2.58 -7.86 -11.67
C ASP A 218 -1.69 -6.94 -10.84
N PHE A 219 -0.50 -6.63 -11.36
CA PHE A 219 0.50 -5.79 -10.69
C PHE A 219 0.47 -4.34 -11.19
N THR A 220 -0.34 -4.04 -12.20
CA THR A 220 -0.46 -2.70 -12.80
C THR A 220 -1.50 -1.84 -12.08
N ASN A 221 -2.49 -2.47 -11.45
CA ASN A 221 -3.50 -1.77 -10.67
C ASN A 221 -2.90 -1.18 -9.38
N TYR A 222 -3.32 0.04 -9.07
CA TYR A 222 -3.25 0.54 -7.70
C TYR A 222 -4.22 -0.28 -6.85
N PRO A 223 -3.82 -0.84 -5.69
CA PRO A 223 -2.69 -0.44 -4.82
C PRO A 223 -1.37 -1.21 -5.03
N ILE A 224 -1.37 -2.29 -5.81
CA ILE A 224 -0.24 -3.22 -5.88
C ILE A 224 0.99 -2.56 -6.52
N SER A 225 0.80 -1.80 -7.60
CA SER A 225 1.88 -1.04 -8.23
C SER A 225 2.58 -0.08 -7.26
N SER A 226 1.81 0.55 -6.37
CA SER A 226 2.34 1.41 -5.30
C SER A 226 3.18 0.63 -4.30
N THR A 227 2.78 -0.59 -3.96
CA THR A 227 3.53 -1.40 -3.01
C THR A 227 4.83 -1.90 -3.60
N VAL A 228 4.86 -2.33 -4.87
CA VAL A 228 6.11 -2.76 -5.51
C VAL A 228 7.13 -1.61 -5.55
N ILE A 229 6.69 -0.40 -5.91
CA ILE A 229 7.55 0.80 -5.86
C ILE A 229 8.00 1.10 -4.42
N HIS A 230 7.10 1.00 -3.44
CA HIS A 230 7.44 1.18 -2.03
C HIS A 230 8.53 0.19 -1.60
N GLU A 231 8.36 -1.10 -1.83
CA GLU A 231 9.34 -2.11 -1.44
C GLU A 231 10.66 -1.92 -2.19
N LEU A 232 10.63 -1.55 -3.47
CA LEU A 232 11.84 -1.24 -4.25
C LEU A 232 12.64 -0.09 -3.60
N LEU A 233 11.98 0.98 -3.18
CA LEU A 233 12.66 2.16 -2.67
C LEU A 233 13.31 1.97 -1.30
N HIS A 234 12.91 0.95 -0.52
CA HIS A 234 13.57 0.62 0.76
C HIS A 234 15.07 0.35 0.61
N GLY A 235 15.49 -0.21 -0.52
CA GLY A 235 16.90 -0.46 -0.86
C GLY A 235 17.76 0.81 -0.97
N PHE A 236 17.13 1.98 -1.12
CA PHE A 236 17.81 3.27 -1.26
C PHE A 236 17.56 4.17 -0.04
N THR A 237 16.33 4.21 0.46
CA THR A 237 15.90 5.14 1.52
C THR A 237 16.44 4.74 2.90
N THR A 238 16.49 3.45 3.21
CA THR A 238 16.99 2.93 4.50
C THR A 238 18.43 3.36 4.76
N SER A 239 19.31 3.23 3.76
CA SER A 239 20.72 3.63 3.87
C SER A 239 20.89 5.13 4.15
N LEU A 240 20.00 5.97 3.62
CA LEU A 240 20.03 7.41 3.89
C LEU A 240 19.68 7.72 5.34
N ILE A 241 18.67 7.03 5.91
CA ILE A 241 18.33 7.17 7.32
C ILE A 241 19.47 6.66 8.20
N ASP A 242 20.05 5.50 7.89
CA ASP A 242 21.17 4.94 8.68
C ASP A 242 22.36 5.89 8.75
N LYS A 243 22.79 6.44 7.61
CA LYS A 243 23.92 7.38 7.54
C LYS A 243 23.68 8.69 8.28
N ASN A 244 22.42 9.06 8.54
CA ASN A 244 22.05 10.30 9.21
C ASN A 244 21.42 10.07 10.60
N TRP A 245 21.36 8.82 11.08
CA TRP A 245 20.59 8.46 12.27
C TRP A 245 21.04 9.22 13.51
N ASP A 246 22.36 9.30 13.76
CA ASP A 246 22.92 9.99 14.92
C ASP A 246 22.44 11.44 15.06
N ARG A 247 22.13 12.11 13.93
CA ARG A 247 21.63 13.49 13.91
C ARG A 247 20.10 13.59 13.96
N MET A 248 19.40 12.49 13.65
CA MET A 248 17.94 12.44 13.56
C MET A 248 17.31 11.81 14.79
N GLU A 249 18.03 10.95 15.51
CA GLU A 249 17.52 10.06 16.55
C GLU A 249 16.71 10.79 17.61
N VAL A 250 17.24 11.89 18.16
CA VAL A 250 16.55 12.63 19.22
C VAL A 250 15.20 13.19 18.74
N TYR A 251 15.15 13.73 17.52
CA TYR A 251 13.94 14.30 16.94
C TYR A 251 12.94 13.22 16.52
N ALA A 252 13.43 12.12 15.94
CA ALA A 252 12.63 10.96 15.59
C ALA A 252 11.94 10.37 16.83
N ASN A 253 12.67 10.25 17.95
CA ASN A 253 12.10 9.77 19.22
C ASN A 253 11.07 10.76 19.79
N THR A 254 11.33 12.08 19.73
CA THR A 254 10.33 13.09 20.11
C THR A 254 9.04 12.95 19.33
N ILE A 255 9.11 12.77 18.01
CA ILE A 255 7.93 12.56 17.16
C ILE A 255 7.24 11.23 17.50
N TYR A 256 8.00 10.15 17.67
CA TYR A 256 7.46 8.82 17.92
C TYR A 256 6.64 8.76 19.21
N GLU A 257 7.14 9.38 20.28
CA GLU A 257 6.48 9.41 21.59
C GLU A 257 5.34 10.47 21.67
N HIS A 258 5.12 11.28 20.62
CA HIS A 258 4.11 12.33 20.65
C HIS A 258 2.69 11.78 20.50
N GLY A 259 1.81 12.14 21.45
CA GLY A 259 0.38 11.85 21.40
C GLY A 259 0.08 10.36 21.21
N ASN A 260 -0.63 10.03 20.13
CA ASN A 260 -0.99 8.65 19.80
C ASN A 260 -0.09 8.03 18.71
N ILE A 261 0.97 8.71 18.25
CA ILE A 261 1.81 8.24 17.13
C ILE A 261 2.37 6.85 17.41
N LYS A 262 3.03 6.63 18.56
CA LYS A 262 3.52 5.32 18.99
C LYS A 262 2.49 4.20 18.90
N LYS A 263 1.26 4.45 19.35
CA LYS A 263 0.17 3.46 19.30
C LYS A 263 -0.26 3.18 17.85
N VAL A 264 -0.30 4.21 17.00
CA VAL A 264 -0.61 4.05 15.57
C VAL A 264 0.52 3.28 14.87
N MET A 265 1.78 3.61 15.14
CA MET A 265 2.95 2.92 14.59
C MET A 265 2.98 1.44 14.98
N ALA A 266 2.72 1.12 16.26
CA ALA A 266 2.64 -0.26 16.71
C ALA A 266 1.56 -1.08 15.98
N ARG A 267 0.40 -0.47 15.64
CA ARG A 267 -0.64 -1.12 14.81
C ARG A 267 -0.22 -1.35 13.37
N ASN A 268 0.75 -0.59 12.87
CA ASN A 268 1.38 -0.80 11.57
C ASN A 268 2.59 -1.77 11.66
N ALA A 269 2.80 -2.42 12.81
CA ALA A 269 3.97 -3.24 13.11
C ALA A 269 5.32 -2.48 13.10
N TYR A 270 5.30 -1.16 13.23
CA TYR A 270 6.51 -0.35 13.30
C TYR A 270 6.94 -0.16 14.76
N GLN A 271 8.00 -0.88 15.15
CA GLN A 271 8.55 -0.86 16.51
C GLN A 271 9.71 0.14 16.60
N GLY A 272 9.43 1.31 17.17
CA GLY A 272 10.43 2.32 17.50
C GLY A 272 10.60 3.42 16.45
N ALA A 273 11.28 4.49 16.86
CA ALA A 273 11.44 5.70 16.05
C ALA A 273 12.24 5.47 14.77
N LYS A 274 13.24 4.56 14.79
CA LYS A 274 14.08 4.29 13.61
C LYS A 274 13.28 3.64 12.48
N VAL A 275 12.48 2.63 12.80
CA VAL A 275 11.56 1.97 11.85
C VAL A 275 10.56 2.98 11.30
N MET A 276 9.99 3.84 12.16
CA MET A 276 9.13 4.94 11.71
C MET A 276 9.83 5.88 10.72
N MET A 277 11.13 6.18 10.89
CA MET A 277 11.87 7.03 9.96
C MET A 277 12.20 6.35 8.63
N TYR A 278 12.50 5.05 8.62
CA TYR A 278 12.63 4.29 7.37
C TYR A 278 11.36 4.40 6.54
N GLU A 279 10.22 4.13 7.18
CA GLU A 279 8.91 4.15 6.54
C GLU A 279 8.47 5.55 6.14
N TRP A 280 8.76 6.57 6.95
CA TRP A 280 8.46 7.96 6.60
C TRP A 280 9.20 8.39 5.31
N MET A 281 10.51 8.16 5.25
CA MET A 281 11.31 8.49 4.07
C MET A 281 10.85 7.67 2.86
N ASN A 282 10.59 6.38 3.05
CA ASN A 282 10.16 5.51 1.97
C ASN A 282 8.79 5.91 1.40
N ASN A 283 7.82 6.23 2.26
CA ASN A 283 6.52 6.75 1.88
C ASN A 283 6.62 8.09 1.14
N LEU A 284 7.49 8.99 1.61
CA LEU A 284 7.75 10.29 0.97
C LEU A 284 8.30 10.12 -0.45
N MET A 285 9.29 9.23 -0.62
CA MET A 285 9.89 8.99 -1.93
C MET A 285 8.98 8.19 -2.87
N THR A 286 8.15 7.29 -2.33
CA THR A 286 7.10 6.59 -3.09
C THR A 286 6.11 7.61 -3.67
N TYR A 287 5.67 8.58 -2.87
CA TYR A 287 4.81 9.67 -3.35
C TYR A 287 5.46 10.43 -4.51
N PHE A 288 6.74 10.81 -4.37
CA PHE A 288 7.44 11.55 -5.42
C PHE A 288 7.70 10.74 -6.68
N TYR A 289 7.93 9.42 -6.56
CA TYR A 289 8.03 8.55 -7.73
C TYR A 289 6.77 8.65 -8.59
N PHE A 290 5.59 8.49 -7.99
CA PHE A 290 4.33 8.62 -8.73
C PHE A 290 4.06 10.05 -9.18
N PHE A 291 4.46 11.04 -8.38
CA PHE A 291 4.33 12.44 -8.75
C PHE A 291 5.18 12.80 -9.96
N ASP A 292 6.38 12.26 -10.14
CA ASP A 292 7.24 12.65 -11.26
C ASP A 292 6.98 11.83 -12.53
N ASN A 293 6.58 10.56 -12.37
CA ASN A 293 6.47 9.63 -13.49
C ASN A 293 5.09 9.58 -14.16
N TYR A 294 4.08 10.19 -13.56
CA TYR A 294 2.69 10.12 -14.05
C TYR A 294 2.10 11.51 -14.31
N THR A 295 1.15 11.60 -15.23
CA THR A 295 0.40 12.83 -15.52
C THR A 295 -0.53 13.21 -14.36
N PRO A 296 -0.99 14.47 -14.25
CA PRO A 296 -1.97 14.87 -13.23
C PRO A 296 -3.26 14.03 -13.23
N GLU A 297 -3.65 13.50 -14.39
CA GLU A 297 -4.81 12.63 -14.53
C GLU A 297 -4.56 11.23 -13.93
N GLU A 298 -3.44 10.61 -14.29
CA GLU A 298 -3.03 9.30 -13.76
C GLU A 298 -2.74 9.37 -12.24
N ARG A 299 -2.21 10.49 -11.75
CA ARG A 299 -1.96 10.73 -10.32
C ARG A 299 -3.23 10.69 -9.47
N ARG A 300 -4.43 10.86 -10.04
CA ARG A 300 -5.69 10.77 -9.27
C ARG A 300 -5.84 9.43 -8.58
N VAL A 301 -5.37 8.35 -9.20
CA VAL A 301 -5.40 6.99 -8.62
C VAL A 301 -4.51 6.91 -7.37
N TYR A 302 -3.40 7.66 -7.35
CA TYR A 302 -2.45 7.72 -6.24
C TYR A 302 -2.71 8.87 -5.26
N ALA A 303 -3.75 9.67 -5.48
CA ALA A 303 -3.97 10.89 -4.70
C ALA A 303 -4.31 10.61 -3.22
N HIS A 304 -4.77 9.39 -2.91
CA HIS A 304 -5.01 8.92 -1.55
C HIS A 304 -3.75 8.54 -0.78
N LEU A 305 -2.57 8.46 -1.41
CA LEU A 305 -1.33 8.07 -0.73
C LEU A 305 -1.05 8.94 0.50
N VAL A 306 -1.17 10.26 0.34
CA VAL A 306 -0.90 11.22 1.42
C VAL A 306 -1.88 11.04 2.58
N THR A 307 -3.16 10.86 2.30
CA THR A 307 -4.17 10.66 3.36
C THR A 307 -4.03 9.30 4.01
N ASN A 308 -3.67 8.26 3.26
CA ASN A 308 -3.30 6.94 3.80
C ASN A 308 -2.07 7.02 4.72
N TYR A 309 -1.03 7.78 4.37
CA TYR A 309 0.13 7.95 5.25
C TYR A 309 -0.24 8.68 6.56
N HIS A 310 -1.10 9.70 6.48
CA HIS A 310 -1.58 10.39 7.68
C HIS A 310 -2.38 9.45 8.60
N THR A 311 -3.30 8.63 8.07
CA THR A 311 -4.08 7.66 8.88
C THR A 311 -3.20 6.57 9.49
N ARG A 312 -2.06 6.27 8.87
CA ARG A 312 -1.00 5.40 9.39
C ARG A 312 -0.05 6.09 10.38
N GLY A 313 -0.32 7.34 10.73
CA GLY A 313 0.34 8.07 11.82
C GLY A 313 1.44 9.03 11.38
N PHE A 314 1.72 9.16 10.08
CA PHE A 314 2.68 10.13 9.54
C PHE A 314 2.03 11.52 9.40
N ILE A 315 1.51 12.08 10.51
CA ILE A 315 0.68 13.29 10.53
C ILE A 315 1.37 14.56 9.95
N TRP A 316 2.69 14.53 9.76
CA TRP A 316 3.49 15.61 9.15
C TRP A 316 3.84 15.36 7.66
N MET A 317 3.26 14.33 7.01
CA MET A 317 3.60 13.97 5.63
C MET A 317 3.37 15.14 4.64
N LYS A 318 2.27 15.89 4.77
CA LYS A 318 2.03 17.08 3.92
C LYS A 318 3.14 18.13 4.05
N ARG A 319 3.60 18.40 5.28
CA ARG A 319 4.75 19.30 5.51
C ARG A 319 6.02 18.76 4.88
N SER A 320 6.22 17.45 4.95
CA SER A 320 7.36 16.76 4.32
C SER A 320 7.38 16.96 2.81
N ILE A 321 6.23 16.74 2.15
CA ILE A 321 6.07 16.95 0.70
C ILE A 321 6.32 18.41 0.33
N ASN A 322 5.72 19.35 1.05
CA ASN A 322 5.91 20.79 0.80
C ASN A 322 7.39 21.20 0.96
N PHE A 323 8.06 20.68 1.99
CA PHE A 323 9.47 20.97 2.21
C PHE A 323 10.37 20.35 1.13
N MET A 324 10.06 19.12 0.70
CA MET A 324 10.78 18.42 -0.36
C MET A 324 10.74 19.13 -1.71
N ASN A 325 9.74 19.98 -1.98
CA ASN A 325 9.76 20.81 -3.20
C ASN A 325 11.03 21.70 -3.27
N ASN A 326 11.64 22.06 -2.14
CA ASN A 326 12.91 22.79 -2.12
C ASN A 326 14.08 21.96 -2.69
N PHE A 327 14.06 20.63 -2.56
CA PHE A 327 15.04 19.75 -3.21
C PHE A 327 14.90 19.83 -4.74
N TYR A 328 13.67 19.74 -5.24
CA TYR A 328 13.40 19.77 -6.68
C TYR A 328 13.75 21.10 -7.35
N VAL A 329 13.48 22.24 -6.69
CA VAL A 329 13.82 23.56 -7.26
C VAL A 329 15.30 23.91 -7.12
N ASN A 330 16.03 23.25 -6.22
CA ASN A 330 17.46 23.51 -5.97
C ASN A 330 18.36 22.31 -6.35
N ARG A 331 17.99 21.54 -7.39
CA ARG A 331 18.77 20.37 -7.83
C ARG A 331 20.21 20.68 -8.24
N GLU A 332 20.53 21.91 -8.64
CA GLU A 332 21.92 22.32 -8.90
C GLU A 332 22.76 22.37 -7.60
N LEU A 333 22.17 22.81 -6.49
CA LEU A 333 22.81 22.84 -5.17
C LEU A 333 22.78 21.47 -4.50
N TYR A 334 21.73 20.68 -4.75
CA TYR A 334 21.52 19.35 -4.21
C TYR A 334 21.28 18.34 -5.35
N PRO A 335 22.35 17.89 -6.03
CA PRO A 335 22.23 16.99 -7.19
C PRO A 335 21.43 15.72 -6.88
N HIS A 336 21.64 15.15 -5.70
CA HIS A 336 20.98 13.92 -5.24
C HIS A 336 20.41 14.09 -3.83
N LEU A 337 19.49 13.21 -3.45
CA LEU A 337 18.78 13.27 -2.17
C LEU A 337 19.74 13.25 -0.95
N LYS A 338 20.85 12.51 -1.06
CA LYS A 338 21.90 12.48 -0.02
C LYS A 338 22.47 13.87 0.29
N ASP A 339 22.54 14.74 -0.71
CA ASP A 339 23.08 16.11 -0.58
C ASP A 339 22.07 17.02 0.14
N PHE A 340 20.77 16.69 0.05
CA PHE A 340 19.68 17.40 0.72
C PHE A 340 19.38 16.89 2.14
N MET A 341 19.92 15.73 2.54
CA MET A 341 19.70 15.15 3.88
C MET A 341 19.97 16.11 5.04
N PRO A 342 21.00 16.99 5.02
CA PRO A 342 21.18 17.98 6.09
C PRO A 342 19.97 18.91 6.28
N GLN A 343 19.30 19.30 5.20
CA GLN A 343 18.08 20.12 5.27
C GLN A 343 16.89 19.31 5.78
N LEU A 344 16.78 18.03 5.40
CA LEU A 344 15.75 17.14 5.93
C LEU A 344 15.92 16.85 7.42
N THR A 345 17.15 16.75 7.92
CA THR A 345 17.42 16.64 9.36
C THR A 345 16.96 17.89 10.11
N GLU A 346 17.23 19.09 9.59
CA GLU A 346 16.74 20.34 10.20
C GLU A 346 15.22 20.49 10.11
N PHE A 347 14.61 20.04 9.01
CA PHE A 347 13.15 19.94 8.90
C PHE A 347 12.56 19.00 9.96
N LEU A 348 13.20 17.85 10.20
CA LEU A 348 12.77 16.91 11.23
C LEU A 348 12.88 17.52 12.63
N ARG A 349 13.98 18.22 12.93
CA ARG A 349 14.15 18.98 14.17
C ARG A 349 13.03 19.99 14.37
N TYR A 350 12.79 20.84 13.37
CA TYR A 350 11.73 21.85 13.43
C TYR A 350 10.36 21.21 13.62
N THR A 351 10.09 20.09 12.94
CA THR A 351 8.84 19.33 13.09
C THR A 351 8.69 18.80 14.53
N ALA A 352 9.73 18.17 15.08
CA ALA A 352 9.75 17.65 16.44
C ALA A 352 9.51 18.75 17.51
N GLU A 353 10.15 19.92 17.35
CA GLU A 353 9.97 21.07 18.24
C GLU A 353 8.57 21.69 18.17
N ASN A 354 7.81 21.42 17.09
CA ASN A 354 6.51 22.03 16.82
C ASN A 354 5.38 20.99 16.68
N MET A 355 5.51 19.82 17.31
CA MET A 355 4.53 18.73 17.16
C MET A 355 3.11 19.09 17.58
N ASN A 356 2.92 19.98 18.55
CA ASN A 356 1.58 20.47 18.92
C ASN A 356 0.89 21.19 17.75
N LEU A 357 1.65 21.96 16.96
CA LEU A 357 1.11 22.63 15.78
C LEU A 357 0.83 21.63 14.65
N VAL A 358 1.71 20.63 14.46
CA VAL A 358 1.47 19.53 13.51
C VAL A 358 0.19 18.77 13.85
N GLN A 359 -0.02 18.46 15.13
CA GLN A 359 -1.22 17.79 15.62
C GLN A 359 -2.46 18.66 15.42
N PHE A 360 -2.38 19.95 15.75
CA PHE A 360 -3.47 20.90 15.49
C PHE A 360 -3.85 20.96 14.00
N GLU A 361 -2.87 21.05 13.10
CA GLU A 361 -3.13 21.01 11.66
C GLU A 361 -3.81 19.70 11.26
N TYR A 362 -3.31 18.56 11.73
CA TYR A 362 -3.89 17.26 11.41
C TYR A 362 -5.35 17.14 11.87
N ASP A 363 -5.65 17.56 13.09
CA ASP A 363 -6.99 17.48 13.67
C ASP A 363 -8.00 18.41 12.96
N ASN A 364 -7.52 19.47 12.29
CA ASN A 364 -8.35 20.45 11.59
C ASN A 364 -8.36 20.29 10.06
N ARG A 365 -7.78 19.22 9.49
CA ARG A 365 -7.79 18.93 8.03
C ARG A 365 -9.06 18.22 7.54
N THR A 366 -9.92 17.82 8.46
CA THR A 366 -11.12 17.06 8.15
C THR A 366 -12.25 18.03 7.79
N PRO A 367 -12.77 18.01 6.55
CA PRO A 367 -13.91 18.86 6.20
C PRO A 367 -15.15 18.48 7.02
N TYR A 368 -16.03 19.44 7.25
CA TYR A 368 -17.31 19.22 7.92
C TYR A 368 -18.43 19.98 7.23
N VAL A 369 -19.67 19.52 7.45
CA VAL A 369 -20.88 20.19 6.95
C VAL A 369 -21.11 21.46 7.77
N VAL A 370 -21.15 22.61 7.09
CA VAL A 370 -21.38 23.94 7.69
C VAL A 370 -22.87 24.29 7.68
N ASN A 371 -23.57 23.92 6.61
CA ASN A 371 -24.97 24.30 6.44
C ASN A 371 -25.73 23.24 5.64
N VAL A 372 -27.01 23.08 5.96
CA VAL A 372 -27.95 22.26 5.18
C VAL A 372 -29.25 23.05 5.00
N PHE A 373 -29.76 23.06 3.77
CA PHE A 373 -31.11 23.52 3.46
C PHE A 373 -31.93 22.33 2.90
N PRO A 374 -33.15 22.07 3.41
CA PRO A 374 -33.77 22.67 4.60
C PRO A 374 -32.94 22.49 5.87
N VAL A 375 -33.16 23.36 6.85
CA VAL A 375 -32.39 23.36 8.11
C VAL A 375 -32.49 21.97 8.76
N GLN A 376 -31.36 21.46 9.25
CA GLN A 376 -31.29 20.16 9.90
C GLN A 376 -32.33 20.02 11.01
N GLY A 377 -33.16 18.98 10.92
CA GLY A 377 -34.22 18.66 11.89
C GLY A 377 -35.47 19.55 11.81
N SER A 378 -35.53 20.49 10.86
CA SER A 378 -36.68 21.40 10.71
C SER A 378 -37.93 20.70 10.17
N THR A 379 -39.08 21.29 10.46
CA THR A 379 -40.36 20.94 9.83
C THR A 379 -40.66 21.97 8.75
N ILE A 380 -40.84 21.51 7.51
CA ILE A 380 -41.28 22.33 6.38
C ILE A 380 -42.77 22.11 6.11
N PRO A 381 -43.50 23.11 5.58
CA PRO A 381 -44.88 22.92 5.15
C PRO A 381 -44.99 21.78 4.13
N CYS A 382 -45.99 20.89 4.26
CA CYS A 382 -46.14 19.78 3.32
C CYS A 382 -46.53 20.22 1.89
N ASP A 383 -47.09 21.43 1.74
CA ASP A 383 -47.40 22.07 0.46
C ASP A 383 -46.19 22.84 -0.12
N MET A 384 -45.08 22.92 0.61
CA MET A 384 -43.84 23.49 0.09
C MET A 384 -43.28 22.61 -1.02
N ASN A 385 -43.15 23.18 -2.22
CA ASN A 385 -42.49 22.52 -3.34
C ASN A 385 -40.96 22.54 -3.19
N LEU A 386 -40.44 21.74 -2.26
CA LEU A 386 -39.00 21.55 -2.07
C LEU A 386 -38.42 20.77 -3.26
N THR A 387 -37.64 21.45 -4.10
CA THR A 387 -37.03 20.85 -5.30
C THR A 387 -35.56 20.50 -5.12
N GLN A 388 -34.95 20.88 -3.99
CA GLN A 388 -33.54 20.59 -3.73
C GLN A 388 -33.17 20.61 -2.26
N ILE A 389 -32.20 19.77 -1.93
CA ILE A 389 -31.42 19.85 -0.68
C ILE A 389 -30.06 20.43 -1.04
N ARG A 390 -29.58 21.40 -0.24
CA ARG A 390 -28.27 22.04 -0.44
C ARG A 390 -27.41 21.84 0.78
N ILE A 391 -26.18 21.41 0.59
CA ILE A 391 -25.21 21.13 1.65
C ILE A 391 -23.96 21.95 1.39
N SER A 392 -23.53 22.75 2.35
CA SER A 392 -22.27 23.50 2.30
C SER A 392 -21.23 22.89 3.22
N PHE A 393 -19.99 22.83 2.77
CA PHE A 393 -18.85 22.27 3.48
C PHE A 393 -17.86 23.36 3.90
N SER A 394 -17.04 23.04 4.91
CA SER A 394 -16.04 23.96 5.49
C SER A 394 -14.84 24.23 4.60
N GLU A 395 -14.62 23.40 3.59
CA GLU A 395 -13.46 23.46 2.69
C GLU A 395 -13.85 23.10 1.26
N PRO A 396 -13.03 23.46 0.26
CA PRO A 396 -13.15 22.93 -1.10
C PRO A 396 -13.08 21.40 -1.12
N MET A 397 -14.07 20.77 -1.72
CA MET A 397 -14.30 19.33 -1.79
C MET A 397 -13.84 18.73 -3.12
N ASN A 398 -13.65 17.41 -3.14
CA ASN A 398 -13.44 16.65 -4.36
C ASN A 398 -14.76 16.52 -5.12
N VAL A 399 -14.92 17.34 -6.16
CA VAL A 399 -16.15 17.44 -6.96
C VAL A 399 -16.43 16.20 -7.83
N HIS A 400 -15.52 15.24 -7.90
CA HIS A 400 -15.68 14.00 -8.66
C HIS A 400 -16.25 12.84 -7.83
N SER A 401 -16.45 13.04 -6.54
CA SER A 401 -16.94 12.00 -5.63
C SER A 401 -18.27 12.40 -5.00
N ARG A 402 -19.19 11.42 -4.89
CA ARG A 402 -20.51 11.53 -4.26
C ARG A 402 -20.98 10.14 -3.83
N GLY A 403 -21.60 10.04 -2.66
CA GLY A 403 -22.09 8.78 -2.10
C GLY A 403 -23.27 9.02 -1.17
N LEU A 404 -24.47 8.88 -1.71
CA LEU A 404 -25.73 9.09 -1.01
C LEU A 404 -26.36 7.73 -0.70
N HIS A 405 -26.74 7.53 0.55
CA HIS A 405 -27.40 6.30 0.97
C HIS A 405 -28.56 6.63 1.93
N PRO A 406 -29.54 5.73 2.09
CA PRO A 406 -30.51 5.84 3.18
C PRO A 406 -29.81 5.94 4.55
N ILE A 407 -30.49 6.49 5.55
CA ILE A 407 -30.02 6.37 6.93
C ILE A 407 -30.17 4.90 7.34
N GLU A 408 -29.11 4.34 7.90
CA GLU A 408 -29.06 2.96 8.37
C GLU A 408 -29.07 2.90 9.91
N ASP A 409 -29.64 1.83 10.46
CA ASP A 409 -29.57 1.49 11.89
C ASP A 409 -28.19 0.92 12.26
N TYR A 410 -27.99 0.58 13.55
CA TYR A 410 -26.73 0.02 14.03
C TYR A 410 -26.38 -1.35 13.41
N ALA A 411 -27.33 -2.04 12.78
CA ALA A 411 -27.13 -3.31 12.10
C ALA A 411 -26.91 -3.15 10.58
N GLY A 412 -26.89 -1.91 10.06
CA GLY A 412 -26.75 -1.62 8.63
C GLY A 412 -28.03 -1.80 7.82
N ASN A 413 -29.18 -1.98 8.48
CA ASN A 413 -30.46 -2.01 7.79
C ASN A 413 -30.99 -0.59 7.63
N LYS A 414 -31.78 -0.33 6.58
CA LYS A 414 -32.45 0.96 6.41
C LYS A 414 -33.29 1.28 7.66
N ASP A 415 -33.04 2.45 8.25
CA ASP A 415 -33.81 2.93 9.39
C ASP A 415 -35.21 3.35 8.91
N GLU A 416 -36.21 2.54 9.25
CA GLU A 416 -37.60 2.72 8.82
C GLU A 416 -38.25 4.01 9.34
N ARG A 417 -37.64 4.69 10.32
CA ARG A 417 -38.10 6.00 10.80
C ARG A 417 -37.93 7.11 9.76
N TYR A 418 -37.09 6.90 8.75
CA TYR A 418 -36.76 7.90 7.75
C TYR A 418 -37.11 7.42 6.34
N THR A 419 -38.01 8.17 5.70
CA THR A 419 -38.29 8.00 4.27
C THR A 419 -37.16 8.66 3.47
N LEU A 420 -36.66 7.96 2.44
CA LEU A 420 -35.72 8.56 1.51
C LEU A 420 -36.51 9.54 0.62
N PRO A 421 -36.12 10.83 0.53
CA PRO A 421 -36.70 11.75 -0.44
C PRO A 421 -36.58 11.20 -1.86
N THR A 422 -37.63 11.34 -2.65
CA THR A 422 -37.61 10.92 -4.05
C THR A 422 -36.67 11.84 -4.83
N ILE A 423 -35.54 11.30 -5.28
CA ILE A 423 -34.59 12.03 -6.12
C ILE A 423 -35.21 12.18 -7.52
N ASP A 424 -35.12 13.37 -8.11
CA ASP A 424 -35.72 13.64 -9.42
C ASP A 424 -35.06 12.78 -10.52
N THR A 425 -35.76 11.72 -10.91
CA THR A 425 -35.25 10.75 -11.89
C THR A 425 -35.43 11.18 -13.34
N ASN A 426 -36.20 12.25 -13.60
CA ASN A 426 -36.32 12.85 -14.93
C ASN A 426 -35.02 13.53 -15.38
N LEU A 427 -34.12 13.79 -14.43
CA LEU A 427 -32.78 14.30 -14.70
C LEU A 427 -31.80 13.15 -15.00
N ASP A 428 -30.88 13.40 -15.92
CA ASP A 428 -29.71 12.56 -16.12
C ASP A 428 -28.95 12.35 -14.80
N PHE A 429 -28.34 11.17 -14.63
CA PHE A 429 -27.66 10.79 -13.39
C PHE A 429 -26.69 11.86 -12.86
N ALA A 430 -25.98 12.55 -13.75
CA ALA A 430 -25.05 13.61 -13.40
C ALA A 430 -25.71 14.83 -12.74
N ASN A 431 -26.99 15.11 -13.05
CA ASN A 431 -27.75 16.27 -12.61
C ASN A 431 -28.67 15.99 -11.41
N ARG A 432 -28.88 14.72 -11.05
CA ARG A 432 -29.67 14.30 -9.87
C ARG A 432 -29.06 14.79 -8.55
N SER A 433 -27.74 14.81 -8.49
CA SER A 433 -27.00 15.43 -7.41
C SER A 433 -25.66 15.91 -7.94
N TYR A 434 -25.23 17.12 -7.62
CA TYR A 434 -24.04 17.70 -8.24
C TYR A 434 -23.37 18.71 -7.31
N TRP A 435 -22.10 18.98 -7.58
CA TRP A 435 -21.38 20.09 -6.97
C TRP A 435 -21.71 21.38 -7.73
N GLU A 436 -22.36 22.32 -7.07
CA GLU A 436 -22.67 23.63 -7.67
C GLU A 436 -21.42 24.51 -7.73
N ASP A 437 -20.60 24.43 -6.68
CA ASP A 437 -19.29 25.02 -6.57
C ASP A 437 -18.36 24.05 -5.81
N ASN A 438 -17.16 24.49 -5.44
CA ASN A 438 -16.21 23.65 -4.73
C ASN A 438 -16.59 23.36 -3.26
N CYS A 439 -17.56 24.05 -2.67
CA CYS A 439 -17.98 23.89 -1.28
C CYS A 439 -19.46 23.51 -1.13
N THR A 440 -20.24 23.45 -2.21
CA THR A 440 -21.69 23.25 -2.16
C THR A 440 -22.13 22.06 -3.00
N PHE A 441 -22.73 21.07 -2.34
CA PHE A 441 -23.35 19.90 -2.97
C PHE A 441 -24.87 20.05 -2.97
N VAL A 442 -25.50 19.73 -4.10
CA VAL A 442 -26.94 19.86 -4.32
C VAL A 442 -27.52 18.49 -4.64
N ILE A 443 -28.66 18.16 -4.05
CA ILE A 443 -29.47 16.98 -4.37
C ILE A 443 -30.81 17.48 -4.91
N LYS A 444 -31.19 17.07 -6.12
CA LYS A 444 -32.48 17.42 -6.72
C LYS A 444 -33.56 16.45 -6.25
N ILE A 445 -34.66 17.02 -5.76
CA ILE A 445 -35.82 16.31 -5.22
C ILE A 445 -36.96 16.47 -6.21
N GLU A 446 -37.69 15.39 -6.44
CA GLU A 446 -38.85 15.39 -7.32
C GLU A 446 -39.90 16.40 -6.80
N PRO A 447 -40.37 17.33 -7.65
CA PRO A 447 -41.39 18.30 -7.24
C PRO A 447 -42.66 17.62 -6.71
N ASN A 448 -43.23 18.14 -5.63
CA ASN A 448 -44.45 17.63 -4.99
C ASN A 448 -44.39 16.15 -4.54
N SER A 449 -43.19 15.56 -4.36
CA SER A 449 -43.04 14.16 -3.94
C SER A 449 -43.05 13.96 -2.42
N LEU A 450 -43.26 15.03 -1.64
CA LEU A 450 -43.22 14.97 -0.19
C LEU A 450 -44.61 14.71 0.38
N GLU A 451 -44.72 13.68 1.21
CA GLU A 451 -45.95 13.28 1.88
C GLU A 451 -46.15 14.07 3.18
N PRO A 452 -47.40 14.38 3.57
CA PRO A 452 -47.68 15.03 4.86
C PRO A 452 -47.24 14.17 6.06
N ASN A 453 -46.94 14.83 7.18
CA ASN A 453 -46.58 14.19 8.46
C ASN A 453 -45.50 13.09 8.32
N SER A 454 -44.52 13.33 7.47
CA SER A 454 -43.46 12.37 7.13
C SER A 454 -42.10 12.87 7.58
N GLN A 455 -41.23 11.94 7.96
CA GLN A 455 -39.86 12.23 8.36
C GLN A 455 -38.92 11.71 7.28
N TYR A 456 -38.09 12.61 6.75
CA TYR A 456 -37.18 12.34 5.65
C TYR A 456 -35.73 12.27 6.12
N GLY A 457 -34.94 11.40 5.48
CA GLY A 457 -33.53 11.20 5.83
C GLY A 457 -32.66 10.75 4.66
N ILE A 458 -31.48 11.36 4.53
CA ILE A 458 -30.40 10.97 3.60
C ILE A 458 -29.08 10.97 4.35
N SER A 459 -28.24 9.96 4.15
CA SER A 459 -26.87 9.94 4.69
C SER A 459 -25.84 10.30 3.63
N LEU A 460 -24.94 11.22 3.97
CA LEU A 460 -23.72 11.50 3.23
C LEU A 460 -22.63 10.55 3.71
N SER A 461 -22.21 9.62 2.84
CA SER A 461 -21.20 8.64 3.22
C SER A 461 -19.82 9.28 3.38
N ARG A 462 -19.22 9.08 4.56
CA ARG A 462 -17.87 9.53 4.90
C ARG A 462 -16.84 9.28 3.79
N ASN A 463 -16.88 8.08 3.19
CA ASN A 463 -15.85 7.65 2.25
C ASN A 463 -15.95 8.39 0.91
N PHE A 464 -17.12 8.93 0.57
CA PHE A 464 -17.34 9.62 -0.71
C PHE A 464 -17.31 11.13 -0.61
N PHE A 465 -17.49 11.72 0.58
CA PHE A 465 -17.38 13.17 0.79
C PHE A 465 -16.02 13.51 1.38
N GLN A 466 -15.13 13.99 0.52
CA GLN A 466 -13.73 14.27 0.84
C GLN A 466 -13.34 15.67 0.37
N SER A 467 -12.37 16.31 1.04
CA SER A 467 -11.78 17.57 0.58
C SER A 467 -11.09 17.39 -0.77
N LYS A 468 -10.71 18.49 -1.42
CA LYS A 468 -9.86 18.46 -2.64
C LYS A 468 -8.53 17.75 -2.41
N GLU A 469 -8.07 17.68 -1.16
CA GLU A 469 -6.88 16.92 -0.76
C GLU A 469 -7.21 15.50 -0.26
N PHE A 470 -8.41 14.99 -0.56
CA PHE A 470 -8.88 13.63 -0.28
C PHE A 470 -9.03 13.29 1.22
N TYR A 471 -9.11 14.29 2.11
CA TYR A 471 -9.45 14.05 3.51
C TYR A 471 -10.97 13.84 3.63
N PRO A 472 -11.43 12.67 4.12
CA PRO A 472 -12.86 12.43 4.29
C PRO A 472 -13.43 13.32 5.40
N ILE A 473 -14.73 13.61 5.34
CA ILE A 473 -15.46 14.15 6.50
C ILE A 473 -15.29 13.23 7.72
N LYS A 474 -15.45 13.77 8.95
CA LYS A 474 -15.10 13.01 10.17
C LYS A 474 -15.91 11.71 10.28
N GLU A 475 -17.21 11.83 10.08
CA GLU A 475 -18.21 10.75 10.17
C GLU A 475 -19.25 10.95 9.06
N SER A 476 -19.99 9.89 8.72
CA SER A 476 -21.11 10.03 7.78
C SER A 476 -22.13 11.02 8.36
N TYR A 477 -22.70 11.88 7.52
CA TYR A 477 -23.56 12.97 7.96
C TYR A 477 -25.01 12.71 7.55
N ASN A 478 -25.89 12.55 8.54
CA ASN A 478 -27.32 12.32 8.29
C ASN A 478 -28.06 13.66 8.16
N ILE A 479 -28.64 13.90 6.98
CA ILE A 479 -29.53 15.02 6.71
C ILE A 479 -30.96 14.59 7.03
N ILE A 480 -31.65 15.34 7.89
CA ILE A 480 -33.00 15.01 8.36
C ILE A 480 -33.89 16.24 8.30
N PHE A 481 -35.14 16.08 7.84
CA PHE A 481 -36.19 17.10 7.93
C PHE A 481 -37.57 16.43 7.99
N LYS A 482 -38.61 17.20 8.33
CA LYS A 482 -39.99 16.72 8.46
C LYS A 482 -40.94 17.55 7.62
N THR A 483 -42.08 16.99 7.26
CA THR A 483 -43.21 17.73 6.68
C THR A 483 -44.30 17.95 7.73
N SER A 484 -44.98 19.10 7.66
CA SER A 484 -46.12 19.40 8.52
C SER A 484 -47.34 18.53 8.18
N GLU A 485 -48.37 18.61 9.02
CA GLU A 485 -49.73 18.24 8.63
C GLU A 485 -50.25 19.20 7.54
N LYS A 486 -51.29 18.76 6.81
CA LYS A 486 -51.95 19.53 5.73
C LYS A 486 -52.75 20.71 6.26
#